data_AF-A0AA44L9L7-F1
#
_entry.id   AF-A0AA44L9L7-F1
#
_cell.length_a   1.000
_cell.length_b   1.000
_cell.length_c   1.000
_cell.angle_alpha   90.00
_cell.angle_beta   90.00
_cell.angle_gamma   90.00
#
_symmetry.space_group_name_H-M   'P 1'
#
loop_
_entity.id
_entity.type
_entity.pdbx_description
1 polymer ?
#
loop_
_entity_poly.entity_id
_entity_poly.type
_entity_poly.pdbx_seq_one_letter_code
_entity_poly.pdbx_strand_id
1 'polypeptide(L)'
;MLNAWHLPVPPFVKQSKDQLLITLWLTGEDPPQRIMLRTEHDNEEMSVPMHKQRSQPQPGVTAWRAAIDLSSGQPRRRYSFKLLWHDRQRWFTPQGFSRMPPARLEQFAVDVPDIG
;
A
#
# COMPACT_ATOMS: atom_id res chain seq x y z
N MET A 1 16.22 8.54 -9.42
CA MET A 1 14.74 8.68 -9.46
C MET A 1 14.15 7.52 -8.68
N LEU A 2 13.17 7.76 -7.80
CA LEU A 2 12.51 6.71 -7.02
C LEU A 2 11.58 5.89 -7.92
N ASN A 3 11.71 4.57 -7.86
CA ASN A 3 10.81 3.61 -8.51
C ASN A 3 10.01 2.85 -7.45
N ALA A 4 8.78 2.48 -7.79
CA ALA A 4 7.89 1.71 -6.94
C ALA A 4 7.26 0.54 -7.71
N TRP A 5 7.11 -0.60 -7.03
CA TRP A 5 6.37 -1.74 -7.55
C TRP A 5 5.35 -2.23 -6.55
N HIS A 6 4.13 -2.37 -7.05
CA HIS A 6 3.03 -3.01 -6.38
C HIS A 6 2.02 -3.48 -7.42
N LEU A 7 1.51 -4.69 -7.26
CA LEU A 7 0.35 -5.19 -7.96
C LEU A 7 -0.61 -5.78 -6.92
N PRO A 8 -1.94 -5.76 -7.12
CA PRO A 8 -2.92 -6.26 -6.15
C PRO A 8 -2.98 -7.80 -6.10
N VAL A 9 -1.82 -8.48 -6.17
CA VAL A 9 -1.64 -9.93 -6.23
C VAL A 9 -0.34 -10.36 -5.52
N PRO A 10 -0.11 -11.66 -5.27
CA PRO A 10 1.17 -12.14 -4.76
C PRO A 10 2.37 -11.71 -5.63
N PRO A 11 3.56 -11.47 -5.05
CA PRO A 11 3.88 -11.56 -3.61
C PRO A 11 3.53 -10.28 -2.83
N PHE A 12 2.96 -9.26 -3.48
CA PHE A 12 2.71 -7.95 -2.87
C PHE A 12 1.50 -7.95 -1.94
N VAL A 13 0.50 -8.76 -2.27
CA VAL A 13 -0.70 -8.99 -1.46
C VAL A 13 -0.70 -10.42 -0.95
N LYS A 14 -0.84 -10.58 0.36
CA LYS A 14 -0.96 -11.91 0.99
C LYS A 14 -2.03 -11.87 2.08
N GLN A 15 -3.05 -12.71 1.95
CA GLN A 15 -3.98 -12.95 3.04
C GLN A 15 -3.34 -13.85 4.11
N SER A 16 -3.54 -13.49 5.37
CA SER A 16 -3.03 -14.21 6.53
C SER A 16 -4.05 -14.10 7.66
N LYS A 17 -4.84 -15.16 7.89
CA LYS A 17 -5.99 -15.14 8.81
C LYS A 17 -6.91 -13.96 8.48
N ASP A 18 -7.19 -13.11 9.46
CA ASP A 18 -8.06 -11.94 9.39
C ASP A 18 -7.31 -10.68 8.92
N GLN A 19 -6.19 -10.84 8.22
CA GLN A 19 -5.42 -9.71 7.72
C GLN A 19 -5.04 -9.88 6.25
N LEU A 20 -5.06 -8.76 5.53
CA LEU A 20 -4.48 -8.63 4.20
C LEU A 20 -3.17 -7.85 4.29
N LEU A 21 -2.05 -8.54 4.11
CA LEU A 21 -0.73 -7.94 4.10
C LEU A 21 -0.48 -7.29 2.74
N ILE A 22 -0.25 -5.98 2.76
CA ILE A 22 0.05 -5.16 1.58
C ILE A 22 1.50 -4.74 1.63
N THR A 23 2.26 -5.06 0.57
CA THR A 23 3.69 -4.79 0.47
C THR A 23 3.99 -3.88 -0.72
N LEU A 24 4.71 -2.78 -0.50
CA LEU A 24 5.25 -1.90 -1.54
C LEU A 24 6.76 -2.11 -1.66
N TRP A 25 7.27 -2.25 -2.87
CA TRP A 25 8.71 -2.30 -3.12
C TRP A 25 9.21 -0.96 -3.66
N LEU A 26 10.34 -0.47 -3.15
CA LEU A 26 10.98 0.76 -3.57
C LEU A 26 12.46 0.55 -3.89
N THR A 27 12.96 1.24 -4.92
CA THR A 27 14.40 1.39 -5.18
C THR A 27 14.70 2.76 -5.77
N GLY A 28 15.97 3.17 -5.70
CA GLY A 28 16.48 4.43 -6.21
C GLY A 28 16.77 5.45 -5.11
N GLU A 29 17.19 6.63 -5.56
CA GLU A 29 17.62 7.74 -4.71
C GLU A 29 16.47 8.45 -3.98
N ASP A 30 16.82 9.13 -2.88
CA ASP A 30 15.92 9.97 -2.08
C ASP A 30 14.65 9.21 -1.59
N PRO A 31 14.82 8.16 -0.78
CA PRO A 31 13.70 7.37 -0.27
C PRO A 31 12.81 8.21 0.67
N PRO A 32 11.50 7.92 0.73
CA PRO A 32 10.61 8.59 1.67
C PRO A 32 11.02 8.28 3.12
N GLN A 33 10.75 9.24 4.02
CA GLN A 33 10.93 9.04 5.47
C GLN A 33 9.85 8.11 6.04
N ARG A 34 8.63 8.21 5.51
CA ARG A 34 7.48 7.40 5.95
C ARG A 34 6.63 7.02 4.76
N ILE A 35 5.95 5.89 4.87
CA ILE A 35 4.93 5.45 3.93
C ILE A 35 3.69 5.11 4.73
N MET A 36 2.57 5.69 4.34
CA MET A 36 1.25 5.37 4.88
C MET A 36 0.47 4.61 3.80
N LEU A 37 -0.21 3.54 4.20
CA LEU A 37 -1.23 2.90 3.40
C LEU A 37 -2.55 3.60 3.71
N ARG A 38 -3.09 4.31 2.73
CA ARG A 38 -4.47 4.80 2.81
C ARG A 38 -5.40 3.64 2.46
N THR A 39 -6.38 3.38 3.31
CA THR A 39 -7.41 2.34 3.12
C THR A 39 -8.80 2.91 3.35
N GLU A 40 -9.84 2.20 2.92
CA GLU A 40 -11.24 2.53 3.22
C GLU A 40 -11.86 1.48 4.14
N HIS A 41 -12.51 1.91 5.21
CA HIS A 41 -13.34 1.08 6.09
C HIS A 41 -14.69 1.78 6.26
N ASP A 42 -15.79 1.12 5.87
CA ASP A 42 -17.15 1.68 5.91
C ASP A 42 -17.32 3.08 5.29
N ASN A 43 -16.57 3.34 4.20
CA ASN A 43 -16.45 4.62 3.48
C ASN A 43 -15.67 5.72 4.22
N GLU A 44 -15.07 5.43 5.36
CA GLU A 44 -14.11 6.30 6.04
C GLU A 44 -12.68 6.03 5.57
N GLU A 45 -11.92 7.10 5.34
CA GLU A 45 -10.51 7.02 4.98
C GLU A 45 -9.68 6.74 6.24
N MET A 46 -8.93 5.63 6.23
CA MET A 46 -8.01 5.24 7.29
C MET A 46 -6.57 5.31 6.79
N SER A 47 -5.64 5.71 7.65
CA SER A 47 -4.20 5.78 7.33
C SER A 47 -3.40 4.82 8.22
N VAL A 48 -2.88 3.75 7.63
CA VAL A 48 -2.10 2.72 8.33
C VAL A 48 -0.61 2.93 8.06
N PRO A 49 0.25 3.04 9.08
CA PRO A 49 1.69 3.16 8.87
C PRO A 49 2.26 1.88 8.24
N MET A 50 3.14 2.03 7.25
CA MET A 50 3.89 0.91 6.70
C MET A 50 5.27 0.82 7.35
N HIS A 51 5.72 -0.42 7.58
CA HIS A 51 7.01 -0.70 8.19
C HIS A 51 7.98 -1.29 7.17
N LYS A 52 9.16 -0.69 7.07
CA LYS A 52 10.27 -1.22 6.27
C LYS A 52 10.65 -2.61 6.77
N GLN A 53 10.66 -3.58 5.87
CA GLN A 53 11.05 -4.95 6.15
C GLN A 53 12.57 -5.05 6.28
N ARG A 54 13.03 -5.97 7.13
CA ARG A 54 14.48 -6.21 7.33
C ARG A 54 15.11 -6.90 6.12
N SER A 55 14.40 -7.85 5.51
CA SER A 55 14.85 -8.53 4.30
C SER A 55 14.54 -7.69 3.06
N GLN A 56 15.49 -7.70 2.13
CA GLN A 56 15.30 -7.15 0.80
C GLN A 56 14.77 -8.26 -0.12
N PRO A 57 13.72 -8.02 -0.92
CA PRO A 57 13.23 -8.99 -1.89
C PRO A 57 14.22 -9.20 -3.05
N GLN A 58 15.01 -8.18 -3.37
CA GLN A 58 16.09 -8.16 -4.35
C GLN A 58 17.17 -7.18 -3.87
N PRO A 59 18.46 -7.35 -4.24
CA PRO A 59 19.51 -6.39 -3.89
C PRO A 59 19.14 -4.95 -4.31
N GLY A 60 19.21 -4.01 -3.37
CA GLY A 60 18.88 -2.60 -3.60
C GLY A 60 17.39 -2.28 -3.59
N VAL A 61 16.52 -3.27 -3.33
CA VAL A 61 15.07 -3.06 -3.20
C VAL A 61 14.67 -3.13 -1.74
N THR A 62 13.94 -2.11 -1.28
CA THR A 62 13.35 -2.09 0.07
C THR A 62 11.89 -2.46 -0.01
N ALA A 63 11.44 -3.37 0.85
CA ALA A 63 10.02 -3.69 0.99
C ALA A 63 9.44 -2.94 2.20
N TRP A 64 8.24 -2.40 2.05
CA TRP A 64 7.46 -1.77 3.11
C TRP A 64 6.13 -2.49 3.23
N ARG A 65 5.67 -2.78 4.44
CA ARG A 65 4.46 -3.59 4.65
C ARG A 65 3.52 -2.96 5.68
N ALA A 66 2.23 -3.03 5.40
CA ALA A 66 1.15 -2.80 6.36
C ALA A 66 0.13 -3.94 6.26
N ALA A 67 -0.76 -4.02 7.26
CA ALA A 67 -1.87 -4.94 7.29
C ALA A 67 -3.19 -4.17 7.21
N ILE A 68 -4.12 -4.65 6.37
CA ILE A 68 -5.53 -4.25 6.40
C ILE A 68 -6.27 -5.31 7.19
N ASP A 69 -7.05 -4.90 8.18
CA ASP A 69 -7.92 -5.80 8.92
C ASP A 69 -9.07 -6.30 8.02
N LEU A 70 -9.34 -7.59 8.05
CA LEU A 70 -10.41 -8.26 7.33
C LEU A 70 -11.59 -8.61 8.24
N SER A 71 -11.48 -8.41 9.56
CA SER A 71 -12.54 -8.72 10.52
C SER A 71 -13.84 -7.92 10.32
N SER A 72 -13.76 -6.79 9.62
CA SER A 72 -14.87 -5.86 9.39
C SER A 72 -14.68 -5.06 8.10
N GLY A 73 -15.70 -4.33 7.67
CA GLY A 73 -15.70 -3.53 6.45
C GLY A 73 -16.08 -4.31 5.18
N GLN A 74 -15.96 -3.65 4.03
CA GLN A 74 -16.47 -4.18 2.75
C GLN A 74 -15.57 -5.28 2.16
N PRO A 75 -16.12 -6.31 1.48
CA PRO A 75 -15.33 -7.38 0.85
C PRO A 75 -14.26 -6.88 -0.13
N ARG A 76 -14.56 -5.78 -0.85
CA ARG A 76 -13.60 -5.08 -1.70
C ARG A 76 -12.75 -4.12 -0.86
N ARG A 77 -11.47 -4.43 -0.71
CA ARG A 77 -10.50 -3.60 0.00
C ARG A 77 -9.81 -2.64 -0.96
N ARG A 78 -10.09 -1.33 -0.81
CA ARG A 78 -9.44 -0.26 -1.59
C ARG A 78 -8.30 0.35 -0.82
N TYR A 79 -7.20 0.63 -1.53
CA TYR A 79 -6.03 1.26 -0.91
C TYR A 79 -5.12 1.99 -1.90
N SER A 80 -4.26 2.86 -1.35
CA SER A 80 -3.22 3.58 -2.08
C SER A 80 -2.05 3.90 -1.15
N PHE A 81 -0.88 4.20 -1.70
CA PHE A 81 0.31 4.49 -0.90
C PHE A 81 0.58 5.98 -0.86
N LYS A 82 0.70 6.56 0.33
CA LYS A 82 1.13 7.93 0.55
C LYS A 82 2.57 7.93 1.06
N LEU A 83 3.50 8.37 0.21
CA LEU A 83 4.92 8.49 0.51
C LEU A 83 5.20 9.91 1.01
N LEU A 84 5.91 10.03 2.13
CA LEU A 84 6.17 11.28 2.82
C LEU A 84 7.68 11.54 2.94
N TRP A 85 8.11 12.71 2.50
CA TRP A 85 9.44 13.29 2.71
C TRP A 85 9.32 14.49 3.66
N HIS A 86 10.43 15.17 3.95
CA HIS A 86 10.41 16.35 4.82
C HIS A 86 9.64 17.53 4.20
N ASP A 87 9.66 17.69 2.88
CA ASP A 87 9.14 18.85 2.14
C ASP A 87 7.98 18.51 1.21
N ARG A 88 7.70 17.23 1.00
CA ARG A 88 6.72 16.80 -0.01
C ARG A 88 6.05 15.48 0.33
N GLN A 89 4.94 15.25 -0.37
CA GLN A 89 4.28 13.96 -0.43
C GLN A 89 4.08 13.54 -1.87
N ARG A 90 3.98 12.23 -2.10
CA ARG A 90 3.50 11.66 -3.36
C ARG A 90 2.59 10.48 -3.08
N TRP A 91 1.68 10.24 -4.01
CA TRP A 91 0.79 9.09 -4.00
C TRP A 91 1.26 8.09 -5.04
N PHE A 92 1.16 6.80 -4.71
CA PHE A 92 1.40 5.71 -5.66
C PHE A 92 0.15 4.85 -5.80
N THR A 93 -0.21 4.58 -7.05
CA THR A 93 -1.48 3.99 -7.52
C THR A 93 -1.20 3.10 -8.74
N PRO A 94 -2.20 2.37 -9.29
CA PRO A 94 -2.05 1.71 -10.58
C PRO A 94 -1.63 2.66 -11.71
N GLN A 95 -1.96 3.96 -11.63
CA GLN A 95 -1.56 4.98 -12.61
C GLN A 95 -0.13 5.51 -12.38
N GLY A 96 0.57 5.00 -11.36
CA GLY A 96 1.92 5.42 -10.98
C GLY A 96 1.92 6.53 -9.94
N PHE A 97 2.98 7.35 -9.97
CA PHE A 97 3.18 8.43 -9.00
C PHE A 97 2.39 9.69 -9.34
N SER A 98 1.71 10.26 -8.34
CA SER A 98 1.01 11.55 -8.43
C SER A 98 1.37 12.45 -7.25
N ARG A 99 1.22 13.77 -7.43
CA ARG A 99 1.28 14.74 -6.33
C ARG A 99 -0.08 14.91 -5.64
N MET A 100 -1.15 14.62 -6.37
CA MET A 100 -2.53 14.77 -5.90
C MET A 100 -3.02 13.47 -5.27
N PRO A 101 -3.85 13.54 -4.21
CA PRO A 101 -4.54 12.36 -3.69
C PRO A 101 -5.39 11.71 -4.79
N PRO A 102 -5.35 10.37 -4.95
CA PRO A 102 -6.09 9.71 -6.00
C PRO A 102 -7.59 9.69 -5.71
N ALA A 103 -8.40 9.73 -6.76
CA ALA A 103 -9.82 9.46 -6.66
C ALA A 103 -10.07 7.99 -6.27
N ARG A 104 -11.28 7.68 -5.79
CA ARG A 104 -11.63 6.33 -5.29
C ARG A 104 -11.39 5.21 -6.31
N LEU A 105 -11.68 5.46 -7.58
CA LEU A 105 -11.52 4.47 -8.66
C LEU A 105 -10.07 4.33 -9.15
N GLU A 106 -9.19 5.25 -8.77
CA GLU A 106 -7.75 5.21 -9.06
C GLU A 106 -6.98 4.47 -7.97
N GLN A 107 -7.65 3.99 -6.92
CA GLN A 107 -7.01 3.17 -5.89
C GLN A 107 -6.82 1.74 -6.36
N PHE A 108 -5.84 1.04 -5.78
CA PHE A 108 -5.79 -0.42 -5.88
C PHE A 108 -7.05 -1.01 -5.23
N ALA A 109 -7.47 -2.17 -5.71
CA ALA A 109 -8.57 -2.91 -5.14
C ALA A 109 -8.22 -4.40 -5.12
N VAL A 110 -8.58 -5.06 -4.02
CA VAL A 110 -8.53 -6.52 -3.88
C VAL A 110 -9.88 -6.96 -3.36
N ASP A 111 -10.49 -7.93 -4.05
CA ASP A 111 -11.68 -8.61 -3.54
C ASP A 111 -11.23 -9.75 -2.64
N VAL A 112 -11.62 -9.69 -1.37
CA VAL A 112 -11.42 -10.76 -0.40
C VAL A 112 -12.80 -11.33 -0.10
N PRO A 113 -13.19 -12.45 -0.73
CA PRO A 113 -14.51 -13.02 -0.50
C PRO A 113 -14.64 -13.45 0.97
N ASP A 114 -15.81 -13.20 1.56
CA ASP A 114 -16.16 -13.75 2.86
C ASP A 114 -16.14 -15.28 2.74
N ILE A 115 -15.39 -15.93 3.63
CA ILE A 115 -15.44 -17.39 3.76
C ILE A 115 -16.69 -17.63 4.59
N GLY A 116 -17.84 -17.74 3.90
CA GLY A 116 -19.16 -17.88 4.52
C GLY A 116 -19.27 -18.99 5.55
#